data_AF-A6N267-F1
#
_entry.id   AF-A6N267-F1
#
_cell.length_a   1.000
_cell.length_b   1.000
_cell.length_c   1.000
_cell.angle_alpha   90.00
_cell.angle_beta   90.00
_cell.angle_gamma   90.00
#
_symmetry.space_group_name_H-M   'P 1'
#
loop_
_entity.id
_entity.type
_entity.pdbx_description
1 polymer ?
#
loop_
_entity_poly.entity_id
_entity_poly.type
_entity_poly.pdbx_seq_one_letter_code
_entity_poly.pdbx_strand_id
1 'polypeptide(L)'
;MNPYILATLLFGMGLGTTITFASSHWLLAWMGLEMNTLAIIPLMAQHHHPRAVEATTKYFLTQATAAATLLFASVTNAWLTGQWEIQQITHPLPSIMITLALALKIGLAPLHAWLPEVLQGLDLTTGLILSTWQKLAPFALILQLQPSSSTLLIILGLTSTLIGGWGGLNQTQLRKILAYSSIAHLGWMILVLQFSPSITLLTLLTYFIMTFSTFLVFKLNESTNINTLATSWAKAPALTALMPLILLSLGGLPPLTGFMPKWLILQELTKQGLAPTATLAALSALLSLYFYLRLSYAMTLTISPNNLTGSTPWRLPSTQLTYPLATSTAMTICLLPLTPAISALLTS
;
A
#
# COMPACT_ATOMS: atom_id res chain seq x y z
N MET A 1 8.51 -16.70 -17.98
CA MET A 1 9.50 -17.19 -16.99
C MET A 1 9.21 -18.65 -16.68
N ASN A 2 10.22 -19.49 -16.45
CA ASN A 2 10.01 -20.88 -16.06
C ASN A 2 9.20 -20.94 -14.74
N PRO A 3 8.13 -21.75 -14.63
CA PRO A 3 7.31 -21.85 -13.43
C PRO A 3 8.12 -22.20 -12.17
N TYR A 4 9.18 -23.00 -12.29
CA TYR A 4 10.05 -23.32 -11.15
C TYR A 4 10.81 -22.10 -10.63
N ILE A 5 11.30 -21.25 -11.53
CA ILE A 5 11.97 -19.99 -11.16
C ILE A 5 10.97 -19.02 -10.53
N LEU A 6 9.72 -18.99 -11.00
CA LEU A 6 8.68 -18.19 -10.36
C LEU A 6 8.45 -18.64 -8.92
N ALA A 7 8.32 -19.96 -8.70
CA ALA A 7 8.12 -20.51 -7.37
C ALA A 7 9.29 -20.20 -6.43
N THR A 8 10.54 -20.33 -6.89
CA THR A 8 11.72 -20.02 -6.07
C THR A 8 11.81 -18.53 -5.72
N LEU A 9 11.48 -17.63 -6.64
CA LEU A 9 11.45 -16.19 -6.36
C LEU A 9 10.33 -15.81 -5.39
N LEU A 10 9.14 -16.38 -5.54
CA LEU A 10 8.04 -16.18 -4.58
C LEU A 10 8.41 -16.70 -3.18
N PHE A 11 9.04 -17.87 -3.10
CA PHE A 11 9.55 -18.41 -1.84
C PHE A 11 10.65 -17.53 -1.25
N GLY A 12 11.56 -16.99 -2.06
CA GLY A 12 12.58 -16.03 -1.64
C GLY A 12 12.00 -14.77 -1.03
N MET A 13 10.93 -14.20 -1.62
CA MET A 13 10.19 -13.08 -1.02
C MET A 13 9.48 -13.48 0.29
N GLY A 14 8.98 -14.71 0.39
CA GLY A 14 8.43 -15.24 1.63
C GLY A 14 9.49 -15.29 2.72
N LEU A 15 10.62 -15.93 2.43
CA LEU A 15 11.75 -16.07 3.34
C LEU A 15 12.27 -14.71 3.82
N GLY A 16 12.50 -13.76 2.91
CA GLY A 16 12.98 -12.43 3.28
C GLY A 16 12.07 -11.74 4.29
N THR A 17 10.74 -11.75 4.05
CA THR A 17 9.78 -11.20 5.03
C THR A 17 9.76 -11.96 6.36
N THR A 18 9.80 -13.29 6.36
CA THR A 18 9.80 -14.08 7.60
C THR A 18 11.05 -13.84 8.44
N ILE A 19 12.22 -13.66 7.79
CA ILE A 19 13.48 -13.37 8.48
C ILE A 19 13.41 -12.00 9.15
N THR A 20 12.83 -10.99 8.49
CA THR A 20 12.63 -9.68 9.13
C THR A 20 11.67 -9.71 10.31
N PHE A 21 10.65 -10.57 10.28
CA PHE A 21 9.71 -10.70 11.39
C PHE A 21 10.32 -11.41 12.60
N ALA A 22 11.13 -12.45 12.35
CA ALA A 22 11.76 -13.24 13.39
C ALA A 22 13.06 -12.62 13.94
N SER A 23 13.65 -11.64 13.24
CA SER A 23 14.93 -11.06 13.63
C SER A 23 14.80 -10.18 14.88
N SER A 24 15.72 -10.38 15.83
CA SER A 24 15.99 -9.43 16.93
C SER A 24 17.23 -8.55 16.66
N HIS A 25 18.09 -8.97 15.73
CA HIS A 25 19.36 -8.32 15.40
C HIS A 25 19.26 -7.52 14.10
N TRP A 26 19.77 -6.29 14.09
CA TRP A 26 19.72 -5.37 12.93
C TRP A 26 20.27 -5.96 11.62
N LEU A 27 21.41 -6.65 11.68
CA LEU A 27 22.01 -7.28 10.50
C LEU A 27 21.07 -8.32 9.84
N LEU A 28 20.34 -9.11 10.64
CA LEU A 28 19.39 -10.10 10.13
C LEU A 28 18.17 -9.42 9.51
N ALA A 29 17.66 -8.37 10.16
CA ALA A 29 16.58 -7.55 9.60
C ALA A 29 17.00 -6.93 8.25
N TRP A 30 18.21 -6.38 8.16
CA TRP A 30 18.75 -5.85 6.91
C TRP A 30 18.86 -6.92 5.82
N MET A 31 19.41 -8.10 6.16
CA MET A 31 19.53 -9.21 5.22
C MET A 31 18.15 -9.66 4.70
N GLY A 32 17.14 -9.74 5.55
CA GLY A 32 15.77 -10.06 5.15
C GLY A 32 15.16 -9.04 4.18
N LEU A 33 15.42 -7.74 4.39
CA LEU A 33 15.02 -6.69 3.46
C LEU A 33 15.74 -6.80 2.11
N GLU A 34 17.02 -7.16 2.09
CA GLU A 34 17.77 -7.34 0.84
C GLU A 34 17.38 -8.60 0.06
N MET A 35 17.03 -9.69 0.76
CA MET A 35 16.46 -10.86 0.11
C MET A 35 15.14 -10.52 -0.59
N ASN A 36 14.30 -9.69 0.03
CA ASN A 36 13.05 -9.23 -0.59
C ASN A 36 13.28 -8.36 -1.83
N THR A 37 14.23 -7.44 -1.80
CA THR A 37 14.55 -6.56 -2.94
C THR A 37 15.09 -7.37 -4.10
N LEU A 38 16.04 -8.28 -3.86
CA LEU A 38 16.63 -9.12 -4.90
C LEU A 38 15.61 -10.11 -5.49
N ALA A 39 14.72 -10.67 -4.67
CA ALA A 39 13.72 -11.63 -5.16
C ALA A 39 12.63 -10.99 -6.04
N ILE A 40 12.26 -9.72 -5.81
CA ILE A 40 11.21 -9.06 -6.61
C ILE A 40 11.71 -8.47 -7.94
N ILE A 41 13.00 -8.12 -8.06
CA ILE A 41 13.54 -7.48 -9.29
C ILE A 41 13.27 -8.31 -10.57
N PRO A 42 13.52 -9.63 -10.60
CA PRO A 42 13.21 -10.44 -11.78
C PRO A 42 11.71 -10.54 -12.06
N LEU A 43 10.86 -10.45 -11.02
CA LEU A 43 9.40 -10.42 -11.19
C LEU A 43 8.94 -9.13 -11.87
N MET A 44 9.60 -8.01 -11.58
CA MET A 44 9.29 -6.73 -12.20
C MET A 44 9.73 -6.65 -13.68
N ALA A 45 10.82 -7.33 -14.05
CA ALA A 45 11.38 -7.32 -15.40
C ALA A 45 10.87 -8.48 -16.29
N GLN A 46 9.76 -9.13 -15.93
CA GLN A 46 9.27 -10.34 -16.61
C GLN A 46 8.99 -10.15 -18.09
N HIS A 47 8.26 -9.08 -18.42
CA HIS A 47 8.08 -8.65 -19.80
C HIS A 47 9.24 -7.71 -20.11
N HIS A 48 10.18 -8.14 -20.95
CA HIS A 48 11.40 -7.41 -21.34
C HIS A 48 11.14 -6.10 -22.13
N HIS A 49 10.07 -5.39 -21.78
CA HIS A 49 9.69 -4.09 -22.31
C HIS A 49 10.56 -2.99 -21.68
N PRO A 50 11.01 -1.98 -22.43
CA PRO A 50 11.91 -0.93 -21.92
C PRO A 50 11.34 -0.23 -20.68
N ARG A 51 10.03 0.01 -20.65
CA ARG A 51 9.35 0.61 -19.49
C ARG A 51 9.38 -0.25 -18.22
N ALA A 52 9.30 -1.57 -18.35
CA ALA A 52 9.40 -2.47 -17.20
C ALA A 52 10.84 -2.46 -16.67
N VAL A 53 11.83 -2.46 -17.56
CA VAL A 53 13.26 -2.35 -17.19
C VAL A 53 13.59 -1.00 -16.56
N GLU A 54 13.01 0.11 -17.04
CA GLU A 54 13.17 1.42 -16.39
C GLU A 54 12.54 1.45 -14.98
N ALA A 55 11.36 0.84 -14.83
CA ALA A 55 10.72 0.71 -13.51
C ALA A 55 11.57 -0.14 -12.56
N THR A 56 12.16 -1.24 -13.04
CA THR A 56 13.00 -2.10 -12.20
C THR A 56 14.28 -1.41 -11.77
N THR A 57 14.92 -0.62 -12.64
CA THR A 57 16.12 0.13 -12.29
C THR A 57 15.84 1.25 -11.28
N LYS A 58 14.72 1.97 -11.44
CA LYS A 58 14.26 2.98 -10.46
C LYS A 58 13.99 2.34 -9.09
N TYR A 59 13.32 1.18 -9.07
CA TYR A 59 13.08 0.43 -7.84
C TYR A 59 14.39 -0.03 -7.19
N PHE A 60 15.29 -0.62 -7.97
CA PHE A 60 16.58 -1.11 -7.45
C PHE A 60 17.40 0.02 -6.82
N LEU A 61 17.57 1.14 -7.52
CA LEU A 61 18.36 2.27 -7.02
C LEU A 61 17.80 2.84 -5.72
N THR A 62 16.49 3.02 -5.63
CA THR A 62 15.84 3.56 -4.43
C THR A 62 15.85 2.59 -3.25
N GLN A 63 15.70 1.30 -3.51
CA GLN A 63 15.69 0.30 -2.44
C GLN A 63 17.09 -0.04 -1.94
N ALA A 64 18.10 0.00 -2.82
CA ALA A 64 19.51 -0.16 -2.46
C ALA A 64 20.01 1.02 -1.63
N THR A 65 19.64 2.26 -1.99
CA THR A 65 19.99 3.44 -1.17
C THR A 65 19.31 3.39 0.19
N ALA A 66 18.04 2.98 0.25
CA ALA A 66 17.33 2.76 1.50
C ALA A 66 17.97 1.68 2.38
N ALA A 67 18.44 0.58 1.79
CA ALA A 67 19.06 -0.48 2.55
C ALA A 67 20.49 -0.12 3.01
N ALA A 68 21.27 0.58 2.19
CA ALA A 68 22.59 1.10 2.56
C ALA A 68 22.49 2.12 3.71
N THR A 69 21.51 3.02 3.66
CA THR A 69 21.25 3.98 4.76
C THR A 69 20.81 3.29 6.05
N LEU A 70 19.99 2.23 5.95
CA LEU A 70 19.62 1.41 7.11
C LEU A 70 20.83 0.71 7.74
N LEU A 71 21.69 0.08 6.92
CA LEU A 71 22.90 -0.57 7.42
C LEU A 71 23.83 0.46 8.07
N PHE A 72 24.08 1.59 7.41
CA PHE A 72 24.88 2.68 7.96
C PHE A 72 24.34 3.13 9.32
N ALA A 73 23.03 3.33 9.42
CA ALA A 73 22.42 3.74 10.68
C ALA A 73 22.55 2.68 11.79
N SER A 74 22.39 1.39 11.45
CA SER A 74 22.60 0.30 12.42
C SER A 74 24.04 0.21 12.92
N VAL A 75 25.03 0.41 12.03
CA VAL A 75 26.46 0.42 12.40
C VAL A 75 26.76 1.63 13.28
N THR A 76 26.20 2.80 12.97
CA THR A 76 26.37 3.98 13.86
C THR A 76 25.74 3.76 15.24
N ASN A 77 24.59 3.06 15.32
CA ASN A 77 23.99 2.71 16.61
C ASN A 77 24.90 1.77 17.41
N ALA A 78 25.40 0.71 16.76
CA ALA A 78 26.31 -0.25 17.37
C ALA A 78 27.63 0.39 17.79
N TRP A 79 28.15 1.36 17.03
CA TRP A 79 29.36 2.10 17.40
C TRP A 79 29.15 2.98 18.63
N LEU A 80 27.98 3.61 18.76
CA LEU A 80 27.67 4.50 19.90
C LEU A 80 27.29 3.73 21.18
N THR A 81 26.55 2.63 21.06
CA THR A 81 25.94 1.93 22.20
C THR A 81 26.48 0.52 22.44
N GLY A 82 27.21 -0.05 21.47
CA GLY A 82 27.66 -1.44 21.51
C GLY A 82 26.56 -2.47 21.24
N GLN A 83 25.32 -2.05 20.99
CA GLN A 83 24.16 -2.93 20.87
C GLN A 83 23.66 -3.08 19.43
N TRP A 84 23.24 -4.29 19.09
CA TRP A 84 22.69 -4.65 17.77
C TRP A 84 21.21 -5.02 17.81
N GLU A 85 20.58 -4.90 18.97
CA GLU A 85 19.17 -5.23 19.17
C GLU A 85 18.26 -4.17 18.52
N ILE A 86 17.15 -4.60 17.91
CA ILE A 86 16.22 -3.71 17.19
C ILE A 86 15.54 -2.71 18.14
N GLN A 87 15.18 -3.15 19.35
CA GLN A 87 14.41 -2.33 20.31
C GLN A 87 15.26 -1.27 21.02
N GLN A 88 16.59 -1.40 21.00
CA GLN A 88 17.50 -0.55 21.77
C GLN A 88 18.14 0.51 20.88
N ILE A 89 17.33 1.50 20.47
CA ILE A 89 17.82 2.69 19.78
C ILE A 89 17.59 3.91 20.66
N THR A 90 18.64 4.30 21.38
CA THR A 90 18.59 5.42 22.32
C THR A 90 18.99 6.74 21.67
N HIS A 91 19.89 6.71 20.69
CA HIS A 91 20.42 7.95 20.11
C HIS A 91 19.51 8.50 18.99
N PRO A 92 19.21 9.82 18.97
CA PRO A 92 18.29 10.42 18.01
C PRO A 92 18.78 10.30 16.57
N LEU A 93 20.08 10.44 16.33
CA LEU A 93 20.65 10.42 14.97
C LEU A 93 20.44 9.08 14.22
N PRO A 94 20.80 7.90 14.78
CA PRO A 94 20.44 6.61 14.18
C PRO A 94 18.93 6.41 14.02
N SER A 95 18.12 6.84 14.99
CA SER A 95 16.65 6.70 14.91
C SER A 95 16.05 7.46 13.72
N ILE A 96 16.53 8.69 13.45
CA ILE A 96 16.09 9.50 12.32
C ILE A 96 16.53 8.87 11.00
N MET A 97 17.77 8.38 10.92
CA MET A 97 18.26 7.73 9.69
C MET A 97 17.49 6.44 9.38
N ILE A 98 17.19 5.61 10.39
CA ILE A 98 16.43 4.37 10.21
C ILE A 98 14.99 4.68 9.80
N THR A 99 14.34 5.65 10.44
CA THR A 99 12.98 6.05 10.06
C THR A 99 12.92 6.61 8.64
N LEU A 100 13.89 7.42 8.22
CA LEU A 100 14.00 7.91 6.83
C LEU A 100 14.29 6.77 5.83
N ALA A 101 15.16 5.82 6.18
CA ALA A 101 15.46 4.66 5.35
C ALA A 101 14.22 3.78 5.14
N LEU A 102 13.48 3.48 6.21
CA LEU A 102 12.23 2.71 6.12
C LEU A 102 11.13 3.51 5.41
N ALA A 103 11.07 4.83 5.60
CA ALA A 103 10.17 5.72 4.87
C ALA A 103 10.43 5.69 3.36
N LEU A 104 11.71 5.66 2.94
CA LEU A 104 12.09 5.50 1.54
C LEU A 104 11.64 4.13 0.99
N LYS A 105 11.84 3.03 1.76
CA LYS A 105 11.43 1.68 1.34
C LYS A 105 9.92 1.56 1.11
N ILE A 106 9.12 2.18 1.97
CA ILE A 106 7.65 2.13 1.92
C ILE A 106 7.07 3.16 0.93
N GLY A 107 7.82 4.22 0.62
CA GLY A 107 7.40 5.28 -0.31
C GLY A 107 6.58 6.38 0.36
N LEU A 108 6.94 6.78 1.59
CA LEU A 108 6.35 7.94 2.27
C LEU A 108 6.85 9.25 1.64
N ALA A 109 6.04 10.30 1.68
CA ALA A 109 6.49 11.61 1.24
C ALA A 109 7.50 12.21 2.23
N PRO A 110 8.53 12.95 1.76
CA PRO A 110 8.79 13.37 0.38
C PRO A 110 9.43 12.30 -0.53
N LEU A 111 9.86 11.17 0.03
CA LEU A 111 10.58 10.08 -0.64
C LEU A 111 9.69 9.12 -1.49
N HIS A 112 8.53 9.61 -1.92
CA HIS A 112 7.46 8.84 -2.56
C HIS A 112 7.57 8.80 -4.10
N ALA A 113 8.40 9.64 -4.71
CA ALA A 113 8.41 9.90 -6.15
C ALA A 113 8.63 8.65 -7.02
N TRP A 114 9.32 7.65 -6.48
CA TRP A 114 9.58 6.39 -7.19
C TRP A 114 8.31 5.54 -7.37
N LEU A 115 7.39 5.57 -6.41
CA LEU A 115 6.29 4.61 -6.34
C LEU A 115 5.28 4.74 -7.49
N PRO A 116 4.81 5.95 -7.90
CA PRO A 116 3.93 6.10 -9.06
C PRO A 116 4.57 5.69 -10.39
N GLU A 117 5.87 5.93 -10.55
CA GLU A 117 6.59 5.59 -11.79
C GLU A 117 6.80 4.08 -11.91
N VAL A 118 7.26 3.45 -10.83
CA VAL A 118 7.46 2.00 -10.77
C VAL A 118 6.13 1.28 -11.01
N LEU A 119 5.08 1.61 -10.26
CA LEU A 119 3.76 0.96 -10.45
C LEU A 119 3.20 1.13 -11.86
N GLN A 120 3.48 2.23 -12.54
CA GLN A 120 2.99 2.42 -13.90
C GLN A 120 3.64 1.48 -14.92
N GLY A 121 4.93 1.15 -14.73
CA GLY A 121 5.70 0.27 -15.61
C GLY A 121 5.51 -1.22 -15.37
N LEU A 122 4.84 -1.59 -14.28
CA LEU A 122 4.59 -2.98 -13.88
C LEU A 122 3.23 -3.51 -14.37
N ASP A 123 3.13 -4.84 -14.40
CA ASP A 123 1.86 -5.54 -14.58
C ASP A 123 0.98 -5.43 -13.33
N LEU A 124 -0.32 -5.71 -13.49
CA LEU A 124 -1.27 -5.61 -12.38
C LEU A 124 -0.96 -6.59 -11.24
N THR A 125 -0.45 -7.79 -11.55
CA THR A 125 -0.09 -8.80 -10.55
C THR A 125 1.16 -8.42 -9.75
N THR A 126 2.20 -7.93 -10.43
CA THR A 126 3.44 -7.48 -9.79
C THR A 126 3.24 -6.16 -9.04
N GLY A 127 2.40 -5.26 -9.57
CA GLY A 127 1.93 -4.07 -8.88
C GLY A 127 1.12 -4.36 -7.62
N LEU A 128 0.32 -5.42 -7.61
CA LEU A 128 -0.35 -5.90 -6.40
C LEU A 128 0.67 -6.37 -5.35
N ILE A 129 1.66 -7.18 -5.73
CA ILE A 129 2.73 -7.64 -4.81
C ILE A 129 3.50 -6.44 -4.24
N LEU A 130 3.85 -5.46 -5.08
CA LEU A 130 4.55 -4.25 -4.64
C LEU A 130 3.71 -3.40 -3.67
N SER A 131 2.42 -3.24 -3.93
CA SER A 131 1.53 -2.40 -3.11
C SER A 131 1.07 -3.05 -1.81
N THR A 132 1.25 -4.36 -1.66
CA THR A 132 0.86 -5.15 -0.47
C THR A 132 2.08 -5.79 0.21
N TRP A 133 2.61 -6.87 -0.37
CA TRP A 133 3.67 -7.70 0.21
C TRP A 133 4.94 -6.92 0.55
N GLN A 134 5.42 -6.06 -0.36
CA GLN A 134 6.66 -5.31 -0.14
C GLN A 134 6.57 -4.27 0.99
N LYS A 135 5.35 -3.95 1.46
CA LYS A 135 5.14 -3.05 2.60
C LYS A 135 5.25 -3.76 3.94
N LEU A 136 5.09 -5.10 4.00
CA LEU A 136 5.05 -5.87 5.25
C LEU A 136 6.33 -5.77 6.06
N ALA A 137 7.47 -6.14 5.47
CA ALA A 137 8.75 -6.21 6.18
C ALA A 137 9.22 -4.84 6.70
N PRO A 138 9.26 -3.77 5.88
CA PRO A 138 9.61 -2.45 6.39
C PRO A 138 8.63 -1.95 7.46
N PHE A 139 7.33 -2.19 7.31
CA PHE A 139 6.34 -1.73 8.29
C PHE A 139 6.47 -2.44 9.64
N ALA A 140 6.78 -3.74 9.64
CA ALA A 140 7.06 -4.47 10.88
C ALA A 140 8.27 -3.89 11.63
N LEU A 141 9.33 -3.50 10.93
CA LEU A 141 10.49 -2.84 11.57
C LEU A 141 10.11 -1.49 12.16
N ILE A 142 9.28 -0.68 11.48
CA ILE A 142 8.80 0.59 12.05
C ILE A 142 7.97 0.33 13.32
N LEU A 143 7.13 -0.71 13.33
CA LEU A 143 6.35 -1.09 14.51
C LEU A 143 7.24 -1.52 15.68
N GLN A 144 8.31 -2.28 15.43
CA GLN A 144 9.25 -2.74 16.47
C GLN A 144 10.11 -1.61 17.04
N LEU A 145 10.42 -0.61 16.23
CA LEU A 145 11.30 0.51 16.58
C LEU A 145 10.72 1.52 17.56
N GLN A 146 9.38 1.63 17.65
CA GLN A 146 8.64 2.71 18.34
C GLN A 146 9.44 4.02 18.40
N PRO A 147 9.52 4.77 17.28
CA PRO A 147 10.45 5.90 17.17
C PRO A 147 10.23 6.94 18.27
N SER A 148 11.34 7.38 18.88
CA SER A 148 11.33 8.35 19.97
C SER A 148 10.83 9.75 19.55
N SER A 149 10.90 10.09 18.26
CA SER A 149 10.50 11.40 17.73
C SER A 149 9.09 11.40 17.13
N SER A 150 8.11 11.86 17.93
CA SER A 150 6.72 12.02 17.50
C SER A 150 6.56 12.98 16.32
N THR A 151 7.33 14.06 16.33
CA THR A 151 7.23 15.15 15.36
C THR A 151 7.57 14.70 13.96
N LEU A 152 8.61 13.88 13.80
CA LEU A 152 9.04 13.37 12.50
C LEU A 152 7.96 12.47 11.87
N LEU A 153 7.37 11.55 12.63
CA LEU A 153 6.30 10.68 12.14
C LEU A 153 5.05 11.49 11.78
N ILE A 154 4.67 12.49 12.58
CA ILE A 154 3.53 13.36 12.27
C ILE A 154 3.79 14.13 10.96
N ILE A 155 4.99 14.67 10.76
CA ILE A 155 5.35 15.39 9.53
C ILE A 155 5.30 14.45 8.32
N LEU A 156 5.92 13.27 8.40
CA LEU A 156 5.88 12.28 7.31
C LEU A 156 4.45 11.81 7.00
N GLY A 157 3.65 11.58 8.05
CA GLY A 157 2.25 11.18 7.93
C GLY A 157 1.38 12.25 7.25
N LEU A 158 1.41 13.50 7.75
CA LEU A 158 0.61 14.59 7.18
C LEU A 158 1.02 14.89 5.73
N THR A 159 2.32 15.02 5.47
CA THR A 159 2.82 15.33 4.11
C THR A 159 2.45 14.23 3.12
N SER A 160 2.53 12.95 3.51
CA SER A 160 2.13 11.85 2.64
C SER A 160 0.63 11.80 2.38
N THR A 161 -0.24 12.10 3.36
CA THR A 161 -1.68 12.21 3.10
C THR A 161 -2.02 13.33 2.11
N LEU A 162 -1.37 14.50 2.26
CA LEU A 162 -1.59 15.66 1.38
C LEU A 162 -1.09 15.40 -0.04
N ILE A 163 0.14 14.91 -0.18
CA ILE A 163 0.75 14.63 -1.48
C ILE A 163 0.06 13.46 -2.18
N GLY A 164 -0.34 12.42 -1.43
CA GLY A 164 -1.15 11.33 -1.95
C GLY A 164 -2.51 11.81 -2.48
N GLY A 165 -3.17 12.73 -1.76
CA GLY A 165 -4.41 13.36 -2.19
C GLY A 165 -4.23 14.17 -3.48
N TRP A 166 -3.36 15.19 -3.47
CA TRP A 166 -3.15 16.07 -4.62
C TRP A 166 -2.59 15.35 -5.85
N GLY A 167 -1.61 14.48 -5.66
CA GLY A 167 -0.97 13.75 -6.75
C GLY A 167 -1.92 12.83 -7.50
N GLY A 168 -2.90 12.24 -6.81
CA GLY A 168 -3.92 11.36 -7.40
C GLY A 168 -4.93 12.08 -8.30
N LEU A 169 -5.22 13.35 -8.02
CA LEU A 169 -6.21 14.13 -8.77
C LEU A 169 -5.85 14.27 -10.26
N ASN A 170 -4.56 14.41 -10.58
CA ASN A 170 -4.13 14.67 -11.96
C ASN A 170 -3.94 13.39 -12.80
N GLN A 171 -4.12 12.20 -12.22
CA GLN A 171 -3.82 10.95 -12.92
C GLN A 171 -5.06 10.35 -13.60
N THR A 172 -4.86 9.84 -14.82
CA THR A 172 -5.86 9.05 -15.58
C THR A 172 -5.51 7.56 -15.65
N GLN A 173 -4.28 7.21 -15.30
CA GLN A 173 -3.79 5.84 -15.27
C GLN A 173 -4.16 5.18 -13.95
N LEU A 174 -4.82 4.02 -14.00
CA LEU A 174 -5.34 3.35 -12.80
C LEU A 174 -4.22 2.97 -11.83
N ARG A 175 -3.07 2.51 -12.34
CA ARG A 175 -1.92 2.13 -11.52
C ARG A 175 -1.31 3.32 -10.78
N LYS A 176 -1.25 4.50 -11.39
CA LYS A 176 -0.80 5.72 -10.71
C LYS A 176 -1.81 6.22 -9.66
N ILE A 177 -3.11 6.14 -9.95
CA ILE A 177 -4.16 6.48 -8.97
C ILE A 177 -4.01 5.59 -7.74
N LEU A 178 -3.85 4.28 -7.93
CA LEU A 178 -3.60 3.35 -6.83
C LEU A 178 -2.28 3.64 -6.11
N ALA A 179 -1.22 4.01 -6.84
CA ALA A 179 0.05 4.42 -6.25
C ALA A 179 -0.12 5.58 -5.24
N TYR A 180 -0.77 6.65 -5.67
CA TYR A 180 -1.05 7.82 -4.82
C TYR A 180 -1.99 7.50 -3.66
N SER A 181 -2.99 6.66 -3.88
CA SER A 181 -3.81 6.19 -2.76
C SER A 181 -3.00 5.42 -1.73
N SER A 182 -2.04 4.63 -2.19
CA SER A 182 -1.18 3.84 -1.31
C SER A 182 -0.31 4.74 -0.44
N ILE A 183 0.17 5.87 -0.99
CA ILE A 183 0.92 6.90 -0.25
C ILE A 183 0.02 7.56 0.79
N ALA A 184 -1.22 7.89 0.43
CA ALA A 184 -2.17 8.49 1.36
C ALA A 184 -2.51 7.55 2.52
N HIS A 185 -2.82 6.28 2.23
CA HIS A 185 -3.10 5.28 3.27
C HIS A 185 -1.92 5.04 4.19
N LEU A 186 -0.70 4.93 3.65
CA LEU A 186 0.52 4.83 4.44
C LEU A 186 0.71 6.05 5.37
N GLY A 187 0.35 7.25 4.91
CA GLY A 187 0.35 8.42 5.77
C GLY A 187 -0.55 8.29 7.00
N TRP A 188 -1.78 7.80 6.81
CA TRP A 188 -2.68 7.49 7.92
C TRP A 188 -2.09 6.46 8.90
N MET A 189 -1.42 5.42 8.39
CA MET A 189 -0.78 4.41 9.22
C MET A 189 0.34 5.02 10.08
N ILE A 190 1.18 5.87 9.50
CA ILE A 190 2.31 6.49 10.20
C ILE A 190 1.86 7.49 11.26
N LEU A 191 0.75 8.21 11.04
CA LEU A 191 0.20 9.18 12.01
C LEU A 191 -0.14 8.53 13.37
N VAL A 192 -0.57 7.28 13.37
CA VAL A 192 -1.04 6.59 14.58
C VAL A 192 -0.04 5.61 15.16
N LEU A 193 1.06 5.33 14.43
CA LEU A 193 2.03 4.32 14.80
C LEU A 193 2.60 4.50 16.21
N GLN A 194 2.84 5.75 16.60
CA GLN A 194 3.36 6.05 17.92
C GLN A 194 2.31 5.91 19.03
N PHE A 195 1.04 6.22 18.75
CA PHE A 195 0.00 6.27 19.77
C PHE A 195 -0.62 4.90 20.02
N SER A 196 -0.87 4.13 18.95
CA SER A 196 -1.48 2.81 19.07
C SER A 196 -1.04 1.88 17.92
N PRO A 197 -0.05 0.99 18.15
CA PRO A 197 0.41 0.06 17.13
C PRO A 197 -0.67 -0.97 16.72
N SER A 198 -1.65 -1.25 17.59
CA SER A 198 -2.78 -2.13 17.27
C SER A 198 -3.67 -1.57 16.15
N ILE A 199 -3.99 -0.26 16.22
CA ILE A 199 -4.80 0.41 15.19
C ILE A 199 -4.01 0.51 13.89
N THR A 200 -2.69 0.71 13.94
CA THR A 200 -1.91 0.73 12.70
C THR A 200 -1.87 -0.62 12.02
N LEU A 201 -1.75 -1.72 12.76
CA LEU A 201 -1.88 -3.07 12.19
C LEU A 201 -3.26 -3.30 11.56
N LEU A 202 -4.33 -2.88 12.24
CA LEU A 202 -5.70 -2.92 11.67
C LEU A 202 -5.78 -2.17 10.34
N THR A 203 -5.21 -0.96 10.29
CA THR A 203 -5.26 -0.11 9.09
C THR A 203 -4.47 -0.71 7.93
N LEU A 204 -3.35 -1.40 8.22
CA LEU A 204 -2.58 -2.13 7.22
C LEU A 204 -3.37 -3.31 6.64
N LEU A 205 -3.98 -4.13 7.50
CA LEU A 205 -4.76 -5.30 7.09
C LEU A 205 -5.98 -4.91 6.25
N THR A 206 -6.74 -3.91 6.69
CA THR A 206 -7.89 -3.37 5.93
C THR A 206 -7.45 -2.81 4.58
N TYR A 207 -6.34 -2.07 4.53
CA TYR A 207 -5.76 -1.58 3.28
C TYR A 207 -5.36 -2.70 2.32
N PHE A 208 -4.78 -3.80 2.82
CA PHE A 208 -4.44 -4.96 1.97
C PHE A 208 -5.68 -5.63 1.38
N ILE A 209 -6.74 -5.84 2.17
CA ILE A 209 -7.99 -6.41 1.67
C ILE A 209 -8.58 -5.53 0.56
N MET A 210 -8.63 -4.21 0.78
CA MET A 210 -9.16 -3.27 -0.19
C MET A 210 -8.33 -3.19 -1.46
N THR A 211 -7.00 -3.05 -1.35
CA THR A 211 -6.13 -3.00 -2.54
C THR A 211 -6.14 -4.30 -3.33
N PHE A 212 -6.12 -5.45 -2.64
CA PHE A 212 -6.25 -6.76 -3.27
C PHE A 212 -7.52 -6.86 -4.11
N SER A 213 -8.67 -6.47 -3.57
CA SER A 213 -9.93 -6.48 -4.31
C SER A 213 -9.90 -5.55 -5.56
N THR A 214 -9.35 -4.34 -5.45
CA THR A 214 -9.28 -3.41 -6.60
C THR A 214 -8.36 -3.88 -7.71
N PHE A 215 -7.17 -4.41 -7.38
CA PHE A 215 -6.25 -4.96 -8.38
C PHE A 215 -6.83 -6.20 -9.07
N LEU A 216 -7.56 -7.05 -8.35
CA LEU A 216 -8.26 -8.20 -8.94
C LEU A 216 -9.37 -7.76 -9.91
N VAL A 217 -10.16 -6.74 -9.55
CA VAL A 217 -11.15 -6.13 -10.47
C VAL A 217 -10.48 -5.65 -11.75
N PHE A 218 -9.37 -4.89 -11.63
CA PHE A 218 -8.64 -4.40 -12.81
C PHE A 218 -8.04 -5.53 -13.64
N LYS A 219 -7.61 -6.63 -13.02
CA LYS A 219 -7.07 -7.80 -13.72
C LYS A 219 -8.15 -8.56 -14.50
N LEU A 220 -9.34 -8.75 -13.92
CA LEU A 220 -10.46 -9.43 -14.59
C LEU A 220 -10.99 -8.63 -15.80
N ASN A 221 -11.00 -7.30 -15.66
CA ASN A 221 -11.42 -6.40 -16.73
C ASN A 221 -10.30 -6.06 -17.72
N GLU A 222 -9.05 -6.44 -17.45
CA GLU A 222 -7.85 -6.07 -18.23
C GLU A 222 -7.74 -4.55 -18.48
N SER A 223 -8.23 -3.75 -17.52
CA SER A 223 -8.31 -2.29 -17.64
C SER A 223 -7.11 -1.63 -16.96
N THR A 224 -6.42 -0.75 -17.67
CA THR A 224 -5.27 0.02 -17.15
C THR A 224 -5.53 1.54 -17.10
N ASN A 225 -6.53 2.02 -17.85
CA ASN A 225 -6.90 3.44 -17.98
C ASN A 225 -8.36 3.65 -17.56
N ILE A 226 -8.72 4.88 -17.18
CA ILE A 226 -10.13 5.23 -16.88
C ILE A 226 -11.04 4.92 -18.08
N ASN A 227 -10.63 5.22 -19.31
CA ASN A 227 -11.48 5.00 -20.49
C ASN A 227 -11.73 3.51 -20.76
N THR A 228 -10.74 2.65 -20.54
CA THR A 228 -10.91 1.20 -20.71
C THR A 228 -11.68 0.58 -19.55
N LEU A 229 -11.62 1.20 -18.36
CA LEU A 229 -12.48 0.86 -17.25
C LEU A 229 -13.94 1.27 -17.52
N ALA A 230 -14.17 2.42 -18.15
CA ALA A 230 -15.51 2.93 -18.46
C ALA A 230 -16.30 1.97 -19.37
N THR A 231 -15.66 1.34 -20.35
CA THR A 231 -16.33 0.39 -21.25
C THR A 231 -16.55 -1.01 -20.64
N SER A 232 -16.09 -1.26 -19.41
CA SER A 232 -16.20 -2.57 -18.77
C SER A 232 -17.63 -2.99 -18.39
N TRP A 233 -18.57 -2.04 -18.30
CA TRP A 233 -19.98 -2.31 -17.98
C TRP A 233 -20.61 -3.30 -18.94
N ALA A 234 -20.19 -3.27 -20.22
CA ALA A 234 -20.66 -4.21 -21.21
C ALA A 234 -20.12 -5.63 -20.94
N LYS A 235 -18.85 -5.78 -20.53
CA LYS A 235 -18.22 -7.10 -20.36
C LYS A 235 -18.69 -7.82 -19.08
N ALA A 236 -18.77 -7.11 -17.96
CA ALA A 236 -19.01 -7.71 -16.64
C ALA A 236 -19.88 -6.80 -15.75
N PRO A 237 -21.20 -6.72 -15.99
CA PRO A 237 -22.09 -5.75 -15.34
C PRO A 237 -22.17 -5.91 -13.81
N ALA A 238 -22.11 -7.14 -13.29
CA ALA A 238 -22.13 -7.38 -11.85
C ALA A 238 -20.88 -6.82 -11.15
N LEU A 239 -19.71 -6.99 -11.78
CA LEU A 239 -18.44 -6.52 -11.24
C LEU A 239 -18.33 -5.00 -11.35
N THR A 240 -18.87 -4.41 -12.42
CA THR A 240 -18.97 -2.95 -12.50
C THR A 240 -19.87 -2.40 -11.41
N ALA A 241 -21.02 -2.99 -11.13
CA ALA A 241 -21.90 -2.52 -10.05
C ALA A 241 -21.25 -2.54 -8.65
N LEU A 242 -20.38 -3.53 -8.38
CA LEU A 242 -19.68 -3.64 -7.09
C LEU A 242 -18.46 -2.73 -6.97
N MET A 243 -17.81 -2.37 -8.08
CA MET A 243 -16.55 -1.62 -8.04
C MET A 243 -16.63 -0.25 -7.34
N PRO A 244 -17.68 0.58 -7.52
CA PRO A 244 -17.86 1.81 -6.74
C PRO A 244 -17.82 1.57 -5.24
N LEU A 245 -18.46 0.50 -4.73
CA LEU A 245 -18.46 0.21 -3.30
C LEU A 245 -17.06 -0.06 -2.78
N ILE A 246 -16.22 -0.75 -3.57
CA ILE A 246 -14.81 -1.00 -3.22
C ILE A 246 -13.98 0.30 -3.25
N LEU A 247 -14.19 1.16 -4.25
CA LEU A 247 -13.47 2.43 -4.35
C LEU A 247 -13.86 3.40 -3.24
N LEU A 248 -15.15 3.44 -2.89
CA LEU A 248 -15.66 4.25 -1.80
C LEU A 248 -15.22 3.69 -0.44
N SER A 249 -14.98 2.37 -0.33
CA SER A 249 -14.39 1.80 0.87
C SER A 249 -12.94 2.28 1.04
N LEU A 250 -12.13 2.33 -0.02
CA LEU A 250 -10.80 2.97 0.03
C LEU A 250 -10.88 4.47 0.41
N GLY A 251 -11.90 5.17 -0.10
CA GLY A 251 -12.24 6.54 0.29
C GLY A 251 -12.60 6.68 1.77
N GLY A 252 -13.05 5.60 2.41
CA GLY A 252 -13.42 5.56 3.82
C GLY A 252 -14.76 6.24 4.09
N LEU A 253 -15.77 5.98 3.27
CA LEU A 253 -17.13 6.46 3.51
C LEU A 253 -17.91 5.54 4.45
N PRO A 254 -18.67 6.07 5.43
CA PRO A 254 -19.68 5.27 6.13
C PRO A 254 -20.76 4.89 5.10
N PRO A 255 -21.26 3.64 5.02
CA PRO A 255 -21.21 2.50 5.97
C PRO A 255 -20.15 1.41 5.66
N LEU A 256 -19.12 1.72 4.87
CA LEU A 256 -18.16 0.73 4.36
C LEU A 256 -16.97 0.51 5.30
N THR A 257 -16.23 -0.58 5.06
CA THR A 257 -15.18 -1.03 5.99
C THR A 257 -13.99 -0.10 6.12
N GLY A 258 -13.58 0.59 5.05
CA GLY A 258 -12.46 1.53 5.15
C GLY A 258 -12.75 2.79 5.96
N PHE A 259 -14.00 3.02 6.39
CA PHE A 259 -14.32 4.06 7.37
C PHE A 259 -13.80 3.70 8.76
N MET A 260 -13.88 2.42 9.16
CA MET A 260 -13.41 1.93 10.47
C MET A 260 -12.00 2.41 10.84
N PRO A 261 -10.95 2.16 10.03
CA PRO A 261 -9.59 2.55 10.39
C PRO A 261 -9.43 4.06 10.52
N LYS A 262 -10.00 4.86 9.60
CA LYS A 262 -9.89 6.33 9.64
C LYS A 262 -10.60 6.91 10.85
N TRP A 263 -11.77 6.38 11.19
CA TRP A 263 -12.52 6.81 12.37
C TRP A 263 -11.76 6.53 13.67
N LEU A 264 -11.23 5.32 13.84
CA LEU A 264 -10.44 4.94 15.02
C LEU A 264 -9.14 5.77 15.14
N ILE A 265 -8.48 6.04 14.01
CA ILE A 265 -7.30 6.94 14.01
C ILE A 265 -7.67 8.34 14.51
N LEU A 266 -8.75 8.93 13.99
CA LEU A 266 -9.18 10.27 14.42
C LEU A 266 -9.55 10.30 15.91
N GLN A 267 -10.16 9.22 16.40
CA GLN A 267 -10.46 9.09 17.82
C GLN A 267 -9.19 9.07 18.68
N GLU A 268 -8.14 8.35 18.29
CA GLU A 268 -6.88 8.37 19.06
C GLU A 268 -6.15 9.70 18.97
N LEU A 269 -6.09 10.34 17.80
CA LEU A 269 -5.45 11.65 17.67
C LEU A 269 -6.12 12.72 18.54
N THR A 270 -7.46 12.68 18.66
CA THR A 270 -8.20 13.62 19.50
C THR A 270 -8.02 13.33 20.99
N LYS A 271 -7.93 12.06 21.41
CA LYS A 271 -7.59 11.69 22.80
C LYS A 271 -6.22 12.21 23.24
N GLN A 272 -5.26 12.27 22.32
CA GLN A 272 -3.90 12.78 22.56
C GLN A 272 -3.79 14.32 22.47
N GLY A 273 -4.92 15.04 22.33
CA GLY A 273 -4.94 16.50 22.23
C GLY A 273 -4.49 17.06 20.87
N LEU A 274 -4.25 16.20 19.87
CA LEU A 274 -3.81 16.58 18.53
C LEU A 274 -5.01 16.83 17.59
N ALA A 275 -5.99 17.60 18.05
CA ALA A 275 -7.14 18.00 17.26
C ALA A 275 -6.79 18.66 15.90
N PRO A 276 -5.81 19.59 15.79
CA PRO A 276 -5.52 20.23 14.51
C PRO A 276 -4.88 19.29 13.48
N THR A 277 -4.11 18.28 13.90
CA THR A 277 -3.55 17.30 12.96
C THR A 277 -4.64 16.34 12.48
N ALA A 278 -5.58 15.96 13.37
CA ALA A 278 -6.74 15.14 13.03
C ALA A 278 -7.63 15.83 11.99
N THR A 279 -7.93 17.13 12.15
CA THR A 279 -8.74 17.87 11.18
C THR A 279 -8.05 17.99 9.82
N LEU A 280 -6.74 18.27 9.80
CA LEU A 280 -5.98 18.34 8.55
C LEU A 280 -5.94 16.99 7.82
N ALA A 281 -5.72 15.89 8.55
CA ALA A 281 -5.75 14.54 8.00
C ALA A 281 -7.14 14.20 7.44
N ALA A 282 -8.22 14.54 8.16
CA ALA A 282 -9.59 14.32 7.68
C ALA A 282 -9.88 15.09 6.38
N LEU A 283 -9.44 16.36 6.28
CA LEU A 283 -9.59 17.16 5.06
C LEU A 283 -8.77 16.60 3.89
N SER A 284 -7.55 16.11 4.13
CA SER A 284 -6.73 15.50 3.08
C SER A 284 -7.35 14.20 2.53
N ALA A 285 -8.06 13.43 3.36
CA ALA A 285 -8.79 12.26 2.89
C ALA A 285 -9.93 12.60 1.92
N LEU A 286 -10.54 13.78 2.01
CA LEU A 286 -11.56 14.22 1.04
C LEU A 286 -10.99 14.39 -0.38
N LEU A 287 -9.72 14.82 -0.50
CA LEU A 287 -9.03 14.88 -1.79
C LEU A 287 -8.91 13.48 -2.41
N SER A 288 -8.59 12.48 -1.59
CA SER A 288 -8.50 11.09 -2.04
C SER A 288 -9.85 10.54 -2.49
N LEU A 289 -10.90 10.87 -1.74
CA LEU A 289 -12.27 10.48 -2.03
C LEU A 289 -12.75 11.04 -3.37
N TYR A 290 -12.38 12.27 -3.71
CA TYR A 290 -12.77 12.87 -4.99
C TYR A 290 -12.30 12.08 -6.21
N PHE A 291 -11.04 11.63 -6.26
CA PHE A 291 -10.58 10.88 -7.43
C PHE A 291 -11.19 9.47 -7.51
N TYR A 292 -11.60 8.89 -6.36
CA TYR A 292 -12.39 7.65 -6.35
C TYR A 292 -13.81 7.87 -6.87
N LEU A 293 -14.46 8.96 -6.47
CA LEU A 293 -15.77 9.35 -7.00
C LEU A 293 -15.71 9.54 -8.51
N ARG A 294 -14.71 10.26 -9.02
CA ARG A 294 -14.48 10.43 -10.47
C ARG A 294 -14.39 9.09 -11.20
N LEU A 295 -13.71 8.11 -10.61
CA LEU A 295 -13.53 6.79 -11.20
C LEU A 295 -14.83 5.97 -11.16
N SER A 296 -15.59 6.07 -10.07
CA SER A 296 -16.92 5.46 -9.96
C SER A 296 -17.92 6.05 -10.95
N TYR A 297 -17.85 7.36 -11.17
CA TYR A 297 -18.70 8.10 -12.10
C TYR A 297 -18.45 7.66 -13.54
N ALA A 298 -17.19 7.59 -13.95
CA ALA A 298 -16.80 7.17 -15.29
C ALA A 298 -17.16 5.70 -15.58
N MET A 299 -17.21 4.84 -14.55
CA MET A 299 -17.41 3.40 -14.72
C MET A 299 -18.86 2.96 -14.65
N THR A 300 -19.65 3.53 -13.74
CA THR A 300 -20.97 2.96 -13.38
C THR A 300 -22.11 3.96 -13.40
N LEU A 301 -21.88 5.17 -12.89
CA LEU A 301 -22.96 6.17 -12.77
C LEU A 301 -23.31 6.78 -14.13
N THR A 302 -22.40 6.68 -15.09
CA THR A 302 -22.61 7.07 -16.49
C THR A 302 -22.28 5.94 -17.43
N ILE A 303 -22.99 5.90 -18.56
CA ILE A 303 -22.77 4.92 -19.62
C ILE A 303 -21.90 5.58 -20.69
N SER A 304 -20.62 5.17 -20.78
CA SER A 304 -19.72 5.63 -21.85
C SER A 304 -20.00 4.93 -23.18
N PRO A 305 -19.79 5.59 -24.33
CA PRO A 305 -19.91 4.94 -25.63
C PRO A 305 -18.94 3.76 -25.75
N ASN A 306 -19.43 2.64 -26.28
CA ASN A 306 -18.65 1.41 -26.45
C ASN A 306 -18.52 1.05 -27.94
N ASN A 307 -17.44 0.35 -28.30
CA ASN A 307 -17.20 -0.13 -29.65
C ASN A 307 -17.99 -1.43 -29.91
N LEU A 308 -18.32 -1.71 -31.18
CA LEU A 308 -19.04 -2.92 -31.58
C LEU A 308 -18.33 -4.21 -31.14
N THR A 309 -16.99 -4.22 -31.18
CA THR A 309 -16.17 -5.36 -30.73
C THR A 309 -16.31 -5.65 -29.24
N GLY A 310 -16.75 -4.67 -28.44
CA GLY A 310 -17.02 -4.82 -27.01
C GLY A 310 -18.23 -5.69 -26.68
N SER A 311 -19.06 -6.04 -27.67
CA SER A 311 -20.19 -6.99 -27.52
C SER A 311 -19.79 -8.45 -27.74
N THR A 312 -18.65 -8.71 -28.38
CA THR A 312 -18.16 -10.08 -28.64
C THR A 312 -17.84 -10.89 -27.36
N PRO A 313 -17.29 -10.33 -26.26
CA PRO A 313 -17.00 -11.11 -25.06
C PRO A 313 -18.26 -11.59 -24.33
N TRP A 314 -19.46 -11.11 -24.66
CA TRP A 314 -20.72 -11.59 -24.06
C TRP A 314 -20.95 -13.09 -24.28
N ARG A 315 -20.37 -13.66 -25.34
CA ARG A 315 -20.55 -15.07 -25.69
C ARG A 315 -19.54 -15.99 -25.01
N LEU A 316 -18.51 -15.45 -24.37
CA LEU A 316 -17.41 -16.23 -23.80
C LEU A 316 -17.43 -16.16 -22.27
N PRO A 317 -17.43 -17.30 -21.56
CA PRO A 317 -17.26 -17.30 -20.11
C PRO A 317 -15.82 -16.92 -19.74
N SER A 318 -15.65 -16.18 -18.64
CA SER A 318 -14.33 -15.87 -18.10
C SER A 318 -13.70 -17.11 -17.47
N THR A 319 -12.46 -17.42 -17.83
CA THR A 319 -11.69 -18.56 -17.28
C THR A 319 -10.92 -18.24 -15.99
N GLN A 320 -10.98 -17.00 -15.51
CA GLN A 320 -10.24 -16.56 -14.33
C GLN A 320 -10.95 -16.97 -13.02
N LEU A 321 -10.18 -17.34 -12.00
CA LEU A 321 -10.68 -17.67 -10.66
C LEU A 321 -11.32 -16.44 -9.98
N THR A 322 -12.62 -16.52 -9.70
CA THR A 322 -13.42 -15.43 -9.10
C THR A 322 -13.58 -15.54 -7.58
N TYR A 323 -13.33 -16.70 -6.97
CA TYR A 323 -13.44 -16.90 -5.52
C TYR A 323 -12.61 -15.93 -4.66
N PRO A 324 -11.31 -15.68 -4.93
CA PRO A 324 -10.54 -14.71 -4.13
C PRO A 324 -11.07 -13.28 -4.30
N LEU A 325 -11.64 -12.95 -5.46
CA LEU A 325 -12.31 -11.67 -5.63
C LEU A 325 -13.56 -11.61 -4.76
N ALA A 326 -14.46 -12.58 -4.86
CA ALA A 326 -15.74 -12.56 -4.13
C ALA A 326 -15.57 -12.48 -2.60
N THR A 327 -14.58 -13.20 -2.07
CA THR A 327 -14.25 -13.15 -0.63
C THR A 327 -13.69 -11.79 -0.23
N SER A 328 -12.75 -11.24 -0.99
CA SER A 328 -12.19 -9.92 -0.69
C SER A 328 -13.22 -8.80 -0.86
N THR A 329 -14.11 -8.84 -1.86
CA THR A 329 -15.17 -7.84 -2.02
C THR A 329 -16.22 -7.89 -0.92
N ALA A 330 -16.58 -9.09 -0.45
CA ALA A 330 -17.46 -9.22 0.71
C ALA A 330 -16.81 -8.60 1.97
N MET A 331 -15.52 -8.87 2.16
CA MET A 331 -14.76 -8.28 3.27
C MET A 331 -14.62 -6.76 3.15
N THR A 332 -14.49 -6.16 1.96
CA THR A 332 -14.39 -4.69 1.84
C THR A 332 -15.69 -3.96 2.10
N ILE A 333 -16.84 -4.63 2.01
CA ILE A 333 -18.15 -3.99 2.16
C ILE A 333 -18.72 -4.23 3.57
N CYS A 334 -18.61 -5.45 4.10
CA CYS A 334 -19.45 -5.89 5.23
C CYS A 334 -18.77 -5.96 6.61
N LEU A 335 -17.48 -5.65 6.76
CA LEU A 335 -16.77 -5.78 8.06
C LEU A 335 -17.07 -4.67 9.10
N LEU A 336 -17.73 -3.56 8.74
CA LEU A 336 -17.90 -2.43 9.65
C LEU A 336 -18.69 -2.78 10.95
N PRO A 337 -19.76 -3.58 10.93
CA PRO A 337 -20.44 -4.01 12.16
C PRO A 337 -19.57 -4.86 13.09
N LEU A 338 -18.53 -5.52 12.55
CA LEU A 338 -17.59 -6.35 13.33
C LEU A 338 -16.47 -5.53 13.97
N THR A 339 -16.54 -4.19 13.88
CA THR A 339 -15.56 -3.28 14.46
C THR A 339 -15.19 -3.60 15.92
N PRO A 340 -16.13 -3.84 16.86
CA PRO A 340 -15.77 -4.04 18.27
C PRO A 340 -15.04 -5.37 18.49
N ALA A 341 -15.46 -6.42 17.77
CA ALA A 341 -14.85 -7.74 17.85
C ALA A 341 -13.39 -7.71 17.33
N ILE A 342 -13.17 -7.03 16.20
CA ILE A 342 -11.82 -6.88 15.62
C ILE A 342 -10.93 -6.04 16.54
N SER A 343 -11.45 -4.95 17.13
CA SER A 343 -10.66 -4.15 18.09
C SER A 343 -10.30 -4.92 19.35
N ALA A 344 -11.20 -5.79 19.85
CA ALA A 344 -10.91 -6.63 21.00
C ALA A 344 -9.78 -7.64 20.71
N LEU A 345 -9.80 -8.28 19.54
CA LEU A 345 -8.75 -9.23 19.12
C LEU A 345 -7.36 -8.61 18.95
N LEU A 346 -7.29 -7.32 18.63
CA LEU A 346 -6.02 -6.61 18.41
C LEU A 346 -5.48 -5.92 19.67
N THR A 347 -6.29 -5.83 20.72
CA THR A 347 -5.91 -5.22 22.01
C THR A 347 -5.63 -6.25 23.10
N SER A 348 -6.06 -7.50 22.90
CA SER A 348 -5.68 -8.66 23.73
C SER A 348 -4.25 -9.10 23.49
#